data_AF-A0A935J5X8-F1
#
_entry.id   AF-A0A935J5X8-F1
#
_cell.length_a   1.000
_cell.length_b   1.000
_cell.length_c   1.000
_cell.angle_alpha   90.00
_cell.angle_beta   90.00
_cell.angle_gamma   90.00
#
_symmetry.space_group_name_H-M   'P 1'
#
loop_
_entity.id
_entity.type
_entity.pdbx_description
1 polymer ?
#
loop_
_entity_poly.entity_id
_entity_poly.type
_entity_poly.pdbx_seq_one_letter_code
_entity_poly.pdbx_strand_id
1 'polypeptide(L)' 'MGDEILKNITQIAREQLRSADILGRYGGEEFTILLPNSNAQESLIVAENSG' A
#
# COMPACT_ATOMS: atom_id res chain seq x y z
N MET A 1 -11.59 10.47 13.20
CA MET A 1 -10.19 10.89 12.97
C MET A 1 -9.32 9.73 12.50
N GLY A 2 -9.21 8.61 13.23
CA GLY A 2 -8.45 7.42 12.77
C GLY A 2 -8.93 6.86 11.42
N ASP A 3 -10.23 6.60 11.28
CA ASP A 3 -10.82 6.07 10.03
C ASP A 3 -10.59 6.95 8.78
N GLU A 4 -10.49 8.26 8.94
CA GLU A 4 -10.25 9.18 7.82
C GLU A 4 -8.79 9.13 7.35
N ILE A 5 -7.85 9.01 8.31
CA ILE A 5 -6.44 8.81 8.02
C ILE A 5 -6.25 7.46 7.29
N LEU A 6 -6.92 6.41 7.76
CA LEU A 6 -6.89 5.09 7.13
C LEU A 6 -7.46 5.12 5.70
N LYS A 7 -8.53 5.87 5.45
CA LYS A 7 -9.11 6.07 4.11
C LYS A 7 -8.17 6.83 3.18
N ASN A 8 -7.52 7.88 3.68
CA ASN A 8 -6.58 8.66 2.86
C ASN A 8 -5.36 7.83 2.48
N ILE A 9 -4.78 7.08 3.42
CA ILE A 9 -3.63 6.19 3.15
C ILE A 9 -4.01 5.11 2.13
N THR A 10 -5.18 4.49 2.28
CA THR A 10 -5.64 3.46 1.33
C THR A 10 -5.94 4.02 -0.05
N GLN A 11 -6.40 5.27 -0.15
CA GLN A 11 -6.60 5.94 -1.44
C GLN A 11 -5.27 6.24 -2.14
N ILE A 12 -4.32 6.85 -1.43
CA ILE A 12 -2.99 7.16 -1.98
C ILE A 12 -2.28 5.88 -2.43
N ALA A 13 -2.33 4.82 -1.61
CA ALA A 13 -1.76 3.54 -1.97
C ALA A 13 -2.43 2.97 -3.24
N ARG A 14 -3.77 3.00 -3.34
CA ARG A 14 -4.48 2.52 -4.53
C ARG A 14 -4.12 3.26 -5.82
N GLU A 15 -3.77 4.54 -5.74
CA GLU A 15 -3.35 5.33 -6.91
C GLU A 15 -1.95 4.93 -7.42
N GLN A 16 -1.09 4.40 -6.52
CA GLN A 16 0.26 3.95 -6.87
C GLN A 16 0.36 2.44 -7.16
N LEU A 17 -0.64 1.66 -6.76
CA LEU A 17 -0.68 0.21 -6.95
C LEU A 17 -1.21 -0.17 -8.34
N ARG A 18 -0.57 -1.17 -8.94
CA ARG A 18 -1.02 -1.76 -10.21
C ARG A 18 -2.22 -2.67 -9.96
N SER A 19 -2.94 -3.01 -11.02
CA SER A 19 -4.12 -3.88 -10.95
C SER A 19 -3.86 -5.29 -10.39
N ALA A 20 -2.61 -5.76 -10.42
CA ALA A 20 -2.21 -7.05 -9.86
C ALA A 20 -1.78 -6.97 -8.38
N ASP A 21 -1.55 -5.77 -7.86
CA ASP A 21 -1.08 -5.57 -6.49
C ASP A 21 -2.27 -5.62 -5.51
N ILE A 22 -2.05 -6.12 -4.30
CA ILE A 22 -3.12 -6.34 -3.32
C ILE A 22 -2.81 -5.56 -2.05
N LEU A 23 -3.71 -4.67 -1.66
CA LEU A 23 -3.67 -3.97 -0.37
C LEU A 23 -4.64 -4.63 0.61
N GLY A 24 -4.11 -5.15 1.71
CA GLY A 24 -4.87 -5.75 2.81
C GLY A 24 -4.67 -5.01 4.13
N ARG A 25 -5.62 -5.15 5.04
CA ARG A 25 -5.49 -4.73 6.44
C ARG A 25 -5.18 -5.96 7.28
N TYR A 26 -4.03 -5.98 7.95
CA TYR A 26 -3.58 -7.14 8.71
C TYR A 26 -4.24 -7.21 10.10
N GLY A 27 -4.52 -6.06 10.70
CA GLY A 27 -5.24 -5.92 11.96
C GLY A 27 -4.98 -4.55 12.59
N GLY A 28 -5.91 -4.02 13.40
CA GLY A 28 -5.72 -2.71 14.03
C GLY A 28 -5.47 -1.60 13.01
N GLU A 29 -4.34 -0.90 13.09
CA GLU A 29 -3.95 0.19 12.18
C GLU A 29 -2.90 -0.24 11.14
N GLU A 30 -2.62 -1.54 11.01
CA GLU A 30 -1.58 -2.07 10.13
C GLU A 30 -2.13 -2.45 8.74
N PHE A 31 -1.41 -2.01 7.70
CA PHE A 31 -1.67 -2.39 6.31
C PHE A 31 -0.52 -3.23 5.75
N THR A 32 -0.86 -4.11 4.82
CA THR A 32 0.09 -4.93 4.08
C THR A 32 -0.19 -4.81 2.61
N ILE A 33 0.86 -4.62 1.82
CA ILE A 33 0.80 -4.63 0.35
C ILE A 33 1.51 -5.87 -0.14
N LEU A 34 0.81 -6.68 -0.92
CA LEU A 34 1.40 -7.75 -1.71
C LEU A 34 1.67 -7.22 -3.11
N LEU A 35 2.89 -7.40 -3.60
CA LEU A 35 3.33 -6.98 -4.93
C LEU A 35 3.72 -8.20 -5.78
N PRO A 36 2.75 -8.94 -6.34
CA PRO A 36 3.04 -10.09 -7.18
C PRO A 36 3.84 -9.66 -8.41
N ASN A 37 4.83 -10.48 -8.78
CA ASN A 37 5.71 -10.21 -9.92
C ASN A 37 6.54 -8.91 -9.80
N SER A 38 6.70 -8.37 -8.59
CA SER A 38 7.71 -7.35 -8.31
C SER A 38 9.00 -7.99 -7.82
N ASN A 39 10.12 -7.48 -8.30
CA ASN A 39 11.42 -7.76 -7.71
C ASN A 39 11.67 -6.87 -6.48
N ALA A 40 12.77 -7.10 -5.77
CA ALA A 40 13.11 -6.37 -4.54
C ALA A 40 13.28 -4.86 -4.76
N GLN A 41 13.80 -4.44 -5.92
CA GLN A 41 14.02 -3.02 -6.24
C GLN A 41 12.70 -2.31 -6.51
N GLU A 42 11.79 -2.94 -7.25
CA GLU A 42 10.44 -2.41 -7.50
C GLU A 42 9.63 -2.32 -6.21
N SER A 43 9.77 -3.30 -5.33
CA SER A 43 9.11 -3.29 -4.01
C SER A 43 9.63 -2.15 -3.13
N LEU A 44 10.94 -1.88 -3.19
CA LEU A 44 11.55 -0.78 -2.44
C LEU A 44 11.04 0.58 -2.93
N ILE A 45 10.93 0.78 -4.24
CA ILE A 45 10.41 2.02 -4.83
C ILE A 45 8.99 2.30 -4.33
N VAL A 46 8.12 1.29 -4.26
CA VAL A 46 6.75 1.44 -3.75
C VAL A 46 6.74 1.78 -2.25
N ALA A 47 7.67 1.22 -1.46
CA ALA A 47 7.77 1.52 -0.04
C ALA A 47 8.31 2.94 0.24
N GLU A 48 9.29 3.39 -0.55
CA GLU A 48 9.97 4.68 -0.38
C GLU A 48 9.18 5.87 -0.97
N ASN A 49 8.38 5.66 -2.01
CA ASN A 49 7.52 6.69 -2.61
C ASN A 49 6.21 6.97 -1.82
N SER A 50 6.20 6.71 -0.51
CA SER A 50 5.08 6.99 0.39
C SER A 50 4.98 8.46 0.82
N GLY A 51 5.59 9.39 0.07
CA GLY A 51 5.68 10.83 0.36
C GLY A 51 4.52 11.66 -0.14
#